data_AF-A0A411WNG9-F1
#
_entry.id   AF-A0A411WNG9-F1
#
_cell.length_a   1.000
_cell.length_b   1.000
_cell.length_c   1.000
_cell.angle_alpha   90.00
_cell.angle_beta   90.00
_cell.angle_gamma   90.00
#
_symmetry.space_group_name_H-M   'P 1'
#
loop_
_entity.id
_entity.type
_entity.pdbx_description
1 polymer ?
#
loop_
_entity_poly.entity_id
_entity_poly.type
_entity_poly.pdbx_seq_one_letter_code
_entity_poly.pdbx_strand_id
1 'polypeptide(L)'
;MHELPLVFFTVLGQSAVGVFLLAFVSYQLKLSDWEQLRRANLLALVLMAIGLICSIFHLGQIFRMFNVMAGVGRSPMSNEIALCGAFFALACGTLFFSYIKKNVGIASVLNVATILLGLAFVWSITKVYQLQTVGSWNTGYTAQQMWLTVLVGGGACAVLAGVRKVGAIALLIGAIVSLVAKPGYLSFVNQVEPALSSQQTLFWGIQTFCLALAVLVAVVVLIKHKGLGSVLALGSAGVVIGELASRIAFYNLWSIAM
;
A
#
# COMPACT_ATOMS: atom_id res chain seq x y z
N MET A 1 -6.35 17.66 11.17
CA MET A 1 -5.65 16.88 10.13
C MET A 1 -4.19 16.66 10.51
N HIS A 2 -3.91 16.16 11.72
CA HIS A 2 -2.53 15.87 12.14
C HIS A 2 -1.98 14.59 11.51
N GLU A 3 -2.83 13.58 11.26
CA GLU A 3 -2.42 12.25 10.76
C GLU A 3 -2.23 12.14 9.24
N LEU A 4 -2.43 13.23 8.48
CA LEU A 4 -2.35 13.21 7.01
C LEU A 4 -1.02 12.63 6.47
N PRO A 5 0.14 12.87 7.10
CA PRO A 5 1.38 12.25 6.66
C PRO A 5 1.40 10.72 6.76
N LEU A 6 0.78 10.15 7.79
CA LEU A 6 0.69 8.70 7.99
C LEU A 6 -0.26 8.04 6.97
N VAL A 7 -1.30 8.77 6.53
CA VAL A 7 -2.16 8.34 5.41
C VAL A 7 -1.31 8.09 4.16
N PHE A 8 -0.51 9.08 3.76
CA PHE A 8 0.36 8.95 2.59
C PHE A 8 1.41 7.86 2.77
N PHE A 9 2.08 7.84 3.92
CA PHE A 9 3.10 6.85 4.22
C PHE A 9 2.57 5.41 4.10
N THR A 10 1.45 5.09 4.73
CA THR A 10 0.90 3.74 4.71
C THR A 10 0.39 3.34 3.32
N VAL A 11 -0.39 4.20 2.65
CA VAL A 11 -0.96 3.89 1.33
C VAL A 11 0.15 3.74 0.28
N LEU A 12 1.10 4.68 0.22
CA LEU A 12 2.19 4.64 -0.75
C LEU A 12 3.17 3.51 -0.46
N GLY A 13 3.51 3.27 0.81
CA GLY A 13 4.37 2.16 1.22
C GLY A 13 3.77 0.80 0.89
N GLN A 14 2.51 0.56 1.24
CA GLN A 14 1.80 -0.69 0.91
C GLN A 14 1.67 -0.88 -0.61
N SER A 15 1.38 0.19 -1.35
CA SER A 15 1.32 0.15 -2.82
C SER A 15 2.69 -0.20 -3.42
N ALA A 16 3.78 0.39 -2.90
CA ALA A 16 5.14 0.07 -3.35
C ALA A 16 5.49 -1.41 -3.15
N VAL A 17 5.16 -1.97 -1.98
CA VAL A 17 5.32 -3.42 -1.71
C VAL A 17 4.54 -4.25 -2.72
N GLY A 18 3.29 -3.87 -3.00
CA GLY A 18 2.46 -4.53 -4.01
C GLY A 18 3.06 -4.47 -5.41
N VAL A 19 3.60 -3.32 -5.83
CA VAL A 19 4.25 -3.20 -7.15
C VAL A 19 5.47 -4.10 -7.26
N PHE A 20 6.36 -4.13 -6.25
CA PHE A 20 7.52 -5.05 -6.23
C PHE A 20 7.10 -6.51 -6.36
N LEU A 21 6.07 -6.92 -5.59
CA LEU A 21 5.53 -8.28 -5.62
C LEU A 21 4.95 -8.63 -6.99
N LEU A 22 4.01 -7.82 -7.49
CA LEU A 22 3.26 -8.12 -8.71
C LEU A 22 4.12 -8.05 -9.96
N ALA A 23 5.07 -7.11 -10.02
CA ALA A 23 6.03 -7.01 -11.10
C ALA A 23 6.94 -8.25 -11.17
N PHE A 24 7.41 -8.74 -10.03
CA PHE A 24 8.24 -9.94 -9.97
C PHE A 24 7.46 -11.21 -10.34
N VAL A 25 6.24 -11.36 -9.83
CA VAL A 25 5.34 -12.46 -10.20
C VAL A 25 5.11 -12.46 -11.71
N SER A 26 4.81 -11.30 -12.31
CA SER A 26 4.64 -11.17 -13.76
C SER A 26 5.89 -11.55 -14.55
N TYR A 27 7.08 -11.17 -14.06
CA TYR A 27 8.36 -11.53 -14.67
C TYR A 27 8.61 -13.05 -14.61
N GLN A 28 8.38 -13.69 -13.45
CA GLN A 28 8.53 -15.14 -13.29
C GLN A 28 7.55 -15.93 -14.18
N LEU A 29 6.33 -15.42 -14.35
CA LEU A 29 5.34 -16.00 -15.26
C LEU A 29 5.60 -15.70 -16.74
N LYS A 30 6.69 -15.00 -17.08
CA LYS A 30 7.04 -14.57 -18.45
C LYS A 30 5.94 -13.72 -19.12
N LEU A 31 5.15 -13.01 -18.31
CA LEU A 31 4.11 -12.08 -18.76
C LEU A 31 4.65 -10.65 -18.93
N SER A 32 5.83 -10.38 -18.37
CA SER A 32 6.57 -9.14 -18.53
C SER A 32 8.06 -9.39 -18.69
N ASP A 33 8.75 -8.49 -19.39
CA ASP A 33 10.20 -8.53 -19.55
C ASP A 33 10.95 -7.88 -18.37
N TRP A 34 12.28 -7.98 -18.42
CA TRP A 34 13.16 -7.39 -17.40
C TRP A 34 13.05 -5.86 -17.31
N GLU A 35 12.79 -5.19 -18.44
CA GLU A 35 12.68 -3.73 -18.47
C GLU A 35 11.37 -3.26 -17.81
N GLN A 36 10.28 -3.99 -18.01
CA GLN A 36 9.00 -3.77 -17.33
C GLN A 36 9.13 -3.98 -15.82
N LEU A 37 9.76 -5.07 -15.37
CA LEU A 37 10.06 -5.30 -13.95
C LEU A 37 10.85 -4.12 -13.36
N ARG A 38 11.92 -3.71 -14.04
CA ARG A 38 12.80 -2.64 -13.59
C ARG A 38 12.09 -1.28 -13.52
N ARG A 39 11.24 -0.95 -14.49
CA ARG A 39 10.40 0.27 -14.48
C ARG A 39 9.37 0.25 -13.36
N ALA A 40 8.72 -0.89 -13.12
CA ALA A 40 7.78 -1.05 -12.02
C ALA A 40 8.47 -0.89 -10.65
N ASN A 41 9.64 -1.51 -10.46
CA ASN A 41 10.42 -1.34 -9.24
C ASN A 41 10.87 0.11 -9.01
N LEU A 42 11.20 0.84 -10.09
CA LEU A 42 11.52 2.26 -10.00
C LEU A 42 10.31 3.08 -9.55
N LEU A 43 9.13 2.82 -10.11
CA LEU A 43 7.89 3.46 -9.66
C LEU A 43 7.63 3.15 -8.18
N ALA A 44 7.79 1.90 -7.76
CA ALA A 44 7.62 1.48 -6.37
C ALA A 44 8.58 2.23 -5.43
N LEU A 45 9.86 2.38 -5.82
CA LEU A 45 10.83 3.15 -5.03
C LEU A 45 10.40 4.61 -4.90
N VAL A 46 9.92 5.23 -5.99
CA VAL A 46 9.43 6.62 -5.96
C VAL A 46 8.23 6.78 -5.03
N LEU A 47 7.25 5.87 -5.10
CA LEU A 47 6.09 5.88 -4.21
C LEU A 47 6.53 5.77 -2.74
N MET A 48 7.42 4.82 -2.43
CA MET A 48 7.95 4.64 -1.09
C MET A 48 8.73 5.88 -0.60
N ALA A 49 9.56 6.48 -1.46
CA ALA A 49 10.33 7.68 -1.14
C ALA A 49 9.40 8.85 -0.79
N ILE A 50 8.33 9.07 -1.57
CA ILE A 50 7.32 10.10 -1.28
C ILE A 50 6.65 9.81 0.06
N GLY A 51 6.22 8.57 0.31
CA GLY A 51 5.62 8.17 1.59
C GLY A 51 6.54 8.42 2.79
N LEU A 52 7.83 8.10 2.66
CA LEU A 52 8.84 8.37 3.68
C LEU A 52 9.03 9.86 3.93
N ILE A 53 9.11 10.67 2.87
CA ILE A 53 9.27 12.13 2.97
C ILE A 53 8.07 12.72 3.75
N CYS A 54 6.85 12.29 3.43
CA CYS A 54 5.66 12.68 4.20
C CYS A 54 5.81 12.33 5.68
N SER A 55 6.19 11.08 6.00
CA SER A 55 6.35 10.61 7.38
C SER A 55 7.41 11.39 8.17
N ILE A 56 8.56 11.69 7.55
CA ILE A 56 9.66 12.41 8.20
C ILE A 56 9.26 13.84 8.57
N PHE A 57 8.57 14.54 7.68
CA PHE A 57 8.11 15.90 7.96
C PHE A 57 7.04 15.96 9.08
N HIS A 58 6.38 14.85 9.38
CA HIS A 58 5.44 14.75 10.49
C HIS A 58 6.13 14.63 11.86
N LEU A 59 7.20 13.84 11.95
CA LEU A 59 7.89 13.59 13.22
C LEU A 59 8.72 14.79 13.72
N GLY A 60 9.06 15.74 12.84
CA GLY A 60 9.79 16.97 13.17
C GLY A 60 11.22 16.77 13.72
N GLN A 61 11.66 15.54 13.99
CA GLN A 61 12.92 15.22 14.66
C GLN A 61 13.57 13.96 14.10
N ILE A 62 14.21 14.09 12.93
CA ILE A 62 14.96 13.02 12.23
C ILE A 62 15.92 12.26 13.16
N PHE A 63 16.62 12.98 14.06
CA PHE A 63 17.63 12.40 14.94
C PHE A 63 17.06 11.54 16.08
N ARG A 64 15.78 11.71 16.46
CA ARG A 64 15.16 10.84 17.48
C ARG A 64 14.83 9.45 16.95
N MET A 65 14.78 9.26 15.63
CA MET A 65 14.59 7.95 15.01
C MET A 65 15.64 6.92 15.48
N PHE A 66 16.89 7.34 15.68
CA PHE A 66 17.95 6.46 16.18
C PHE A 66 17.67 5.96 17.62
N ASN A 67 17.05 6.80 18.45
CA ASN A 67 16.63 6.38 19.79
C ASN A 67 15.44 5.42 19.74
N VAL A 68 14.52 5.61 18.78
CA VAL A 68 13.38 4.69 18.56
C VAL A 68 13.85 3.31 18.11
N MET A 69 14.98 3.19 17.42
CA MET A 69 15.58 1.90 17.04
C MET A 69 15.98 1.04 18.25
N ALA A 70 16.23 1.62 19.43
CA ALA A 70 16.49 0.85 20.65
C ALA A 70 15.28 0.01 21.11
N GLY A 71 14.08 0.31 20.60
CA GLY A 71 12.85 -0.44 20.86
C GLY A 71 12.58 -1.61 19.90
N VAL A 72 13.47 -1.90 18.94
CA VAL A 72 13.29 -3.02 18.01
C VAL A 72 13.18 -4.34 18.78
N GLY A 73 12.20 -5.15 18.39
CA GLY A 73 11.80 -6.39 19.06
C GLY A 73 10.78 -6.20 20.19
N ARG A 74 10.57 -4.97 20.69
CA ARG A 74 9.70 -4.68 21.84
C ARG A 74 8.51 -3.78 21.49
N SER A 75 8.73 -2.76 20.65
CA SER A 75 7.72 -1.79 20.25
C SER A 75 7.25 -2.06 18.82
N PRO A 76 5.93 -2.19 18.57
CA PRO A 76 5.39 -2.31 17.22
C PRO A 76 5.83 -1.15 16.31
N MET A 77 5.88 0.07 16.83
CA MET A 77 6.31 1.25 16.09
C MET A 77 7.80 1.20 15.73
N SER A 78 8.67 0.77 16.66
CA SER A 78 10.10 0.60 16.38
C SER A 78 10.35 -0.48 15.33
N ASN A 79 9.60 -1.58 15.39
CA ASN A 79 9.68 -2.65 14.39
C ASN A 79 9.27 -2.16 13.00
N GLU A 80 8.21 -1.37 12.94
CA GLU A 80 7.70 -0.81 11.70
C GLU A 80 8.73 0.11 11.03
N ILE A 81 9.35 1.03 11.80
CA ILE A 81 10.42 1.91 11.31
C ILE A 81 11.63 1.09 10.81
N ALA A 82 12.05 0.07 11.56
CA ALA A 82 13.19 -0.77 11.16
C ALA A 82 12.92 -1.54 9.87
N LEU A 83 11.74 -2.17 9.76
CA LEU A 83 11.32 -2.91 8.56
C LEU A 83 11.13 -1.99 7.36
N CYS A 84 10.56 -0.80 7.57
CA CYS A 84 10.44 0.26 6.58
C CYS A 84 11.80 0.67 6.00
N GLY A 85 12.76 0.98 6.89
CA GLY A 85 14.13 1.34 6.48
C GLY A 85 14.84 0.20 5.73
N ALA A 86 14.70 -1.03 6.20
CA ALA A 86 15.29 -2.20 5.56
C ALA A 86 14.66 -2.50 4.19
N PHE A 87 13.33 -2.39 4.07
CA PHE A 87 12.62 -2.48 2.79
C PHE A 87 13.14 -1.42 1.80
N PHE A 88 13.23 -0.16 2.23
CA PHE A 88 13.72 0.92 1.38
C PHE A 88 15.18 0.72 0.94
N ALA A 89 16.05 0.30 1.86
CA ALA A 89 17.45 0.00 1.56
C ALA A 89 17.59 -1.14 0.53
N LEU A 90 16.84 -2.23 0.69
CA LEU A 90 16.83 -3.31 -0.29
C LEU A 90 16.22 -2.89 -1.63
N ALA A 91 15.18 -2.06 -1.65
CA ALA A 91 14.61 -1.52 -2.88
C ALA A 91 15.64 -0.70 -3.67
N CYS A 92 16.38 0.17 -2.98
CA CYS A 92 17.53 0.90 -3.55
C CYS A 92 18.61 -0.06 -4.07
N GLY A 93 18.97 -1.09 -3.30
CA GLY A 93 19.93 -2.11 -3.70
C GLY A 93 19.50 -2.88 -4.95
N THR A 94 18.25 -3.32 -5.00
CA THR A 94 17.66 -4.01 -6.16
C THR A 94 17.78 -3.16 -7.42
N LEU A 95 17.47 -1.86 -7.35
CA LEU A 95 17.57 -0.94 -8.48
C LEU A 95 19.02 -0.61 -8.83
N PHE A 96 19.91 -0.46 -7.84
CA PHE A 96 21.34 -0.27 -8.05
C PHE A 96 21.95 -1.43 -8.86
N PHE A 97 21.67 -2.68 -8.45
CA PHE A 97 22.15 -3.85 -9.18
C PHE A 97 21.46 -4.04 -10.54
N SER A 98 20.21 -3.58 -10.70
CA SER A 98 19.48 -3.63 -11.97
C SER A 98 19.95 -2.60 -13.02
N TYR A 99 20.19 -1.35 -12.61
CA TYR A 99 20.50 -0.24 -13.52
C TYR A 99 22.01 0.02 -13.64
N ILE A 100 22.72 0.03 -12.51
CA ILE A 100 24.12 0.47 -12.46
C ILE A 100 25.06 -0.71 -12.69
N LYS A 101 24.95 -1.76 -11.86
CA LYS A 101 25.80 -2.96 -12.02
C LYS A 101 25.30 -3.92 -13.11
N LYS A 102 24.05 -3.77 -13.56
CA LYS A 102 23.40 -4.59 -14.58
C LYS A 102 23.53 -6.11 -14.31
N ASN A 103 23.59 -6.49 -13.04
CA ASN A 103 23.69 -7.88 -12.62
C ASN A 103 22.29 -8.42 -12.30
N VAL A 104 21.70 -9.11 -13.29
CA VAL A 104 20.33 -9.64 -13.23
C VAL A 104 20.15 -10.66 -12.11
N GLY A 105 21.16 -11.50 -11.86
CA GLY A 105 21.10 -12.54 -10.82
C GLY A 105 21.00 -11.92 -9.41
N ILE A 106 21.92 -11.01 -9.07
CA ILE A 106 21.90 -10.32 -7.78
C ILE A 106 20.65 -9.46 -7.64
N ALA A 107 20.28 -8.72 -8.69
CA ALA A 107 19.07 -7.90 -8.68
C ALA A 107 17.81 -8.74 -8.42
N SER A 108 17.70 -9.94 -8.99
CA SER A 108 16.56 -10.84 -8.78
C SER A 108 16.51 -11.38 -7.34
N VAL A 109 17.67 -11.76 -6.77
CA VAL A 109 17.76 -12.20 -5.36
C VAL A 109 17.39 -11.07 -4.42
N LEU A 110 17.93 -9.88 -4.64
CA LEU A 110 17.58 -8.70 -3.85
C LEU A 110 16.10 -8.36 -3.98
N ASN A 111 15.51 -8.50 -5.17
CA ASN A 111 14.09 -8.27 -5.37
C ASN A 111 13.22 -9.19 -4.52
N VAL A 112 13.57 -10.48 -4.43
CA VAL A 112 12.88 -11.44 -3.52
C VAL A 112 13.02 -10.98 -2.08
N ALA A 113 14.22 -10.61 -1.64
CA ALA A 113 14.44 -10.11 -0.28
C ALA A 113 13.66 -8.80 -0.01
N THR A 114 13.59 -7.89 -0.99
CA THR A 114 12.79 -6.66 -0.92
C THR A 114 11.31 -6.99 -0.74
N ILE A 115 10.77 -7.96 -1.48
CA ILE A 115 9.37 -8.39 -1.33
C ILE A 115 9.12 -8.95 0.08
N LEU A 116 9.98 -9.86 0.55
CA LEU A 116 9.80 -10.47 1.88
C LEU A 116 9.84 -9.43 3.00
N LEU A 117 10.79 -8.49 2.97
CA LEU A 117 10.82 -7.39 3.93
C LEU A 117 9.66 -6.42 3.77
N GLY A 118 9.22 -6.15 2.55
CA GLY A 118 8.05 -5.32 2.28
C GLY A 118 6.77 -5.92 2.88
N LEU A 119 6.57 -7.24 2.73
CA LEU A 119 5.42 -7.93 3.33
C LEU A 119 5.52 -7.93 4.86
N ALA A 120 6.72 -8.12 5.43
CA ALA A 120 6.94 -7.99 6.87
C ALA A 120 6.66 -6.56 7.37
N PHE A 121 7.04 -5.54 6.59
CA PHE A 121 6.72 -4.14 6.87
C PHE A 121 5.20 -3.90 6.90
N VAL A 122 4.45 -4.38 5.90
CA VAL A 122 2.97 -4.28 5.89
C VAL A 122 2.35 -5.00 7.08
N TRP A 123 2.86 -6.19 7.43
CA TRP A 123 2.46 -6.88 8.65
C TRP A 123 2.71 -6.03 9.90
N SER A 124 3.86 -5.38 10.02
CA SER A 124 4.18 -4.52 11.16
C SER A 124 3.22 -3.33 11.28
N ILE A 125 2.80 -2.73 10.16
CA ILE A 125 1.77 -1.67 10.16
C ILE A 125 0.49 -2.17 10.84
N THR A 126 0.06 -3.41 10.59
CA THR A 126 -1.13 -3.96 11.27
C THR A 126 -0.98 -4.02 12.78
N LYS A 127 0.23 -4.34 13.27
CA LYS A 127 0.55 -4.42 14.70
C LYS A 127 0.63 -3.04 15.36
N VAL A 128 1.00 -2.01 14.62
CA VAL A 128 0.99 -0.63 15.10
C VAL A 128 -0.44 -0.16 15.37
N TYR A 129 -1.41 -0.57 14.55
CA TYR A 129 -2.78 -0.05 14.65
C TYR A 129 -3.78 -0.95 15.35
N GLN A 130 -3.55 -2.27 15.46
CA GLN A 130 -4.38 -3.15 16.29
C GLN A 130 -4.07 -2.96 17.79
N LEU A 131 -4.33 -1.75 18.29
CA LEU A 131 -4.10 -1.35 19.68
C LEU A 131 -5.32 -1.69 20.53
N GLN A 132 -5.10 -2.37 21.66
CA GLN A 132 -6.19 -2.74 22.57
C GLN A 132 -6.99 -1.55 23.10
N THR A 133 -6.38 -0.37 23.15
CA THR A 133 -6.99 0.87 23.66
C THR A 133 -7.91 1.58 22.66
N VAL A 134 -7.87 1.21 21.37
CA VAL A 134 -8.67 1.84 20.31
C VAL A 134 -9.59 0.78 19.69
N GLY A 135 -10.84 0.72 20.17
CA GLY A 135 -11.78 -0.34 19.83
C GLY A 135 -12.08 -0.46 18.33
N SER A 136 -12.18 0.69 17.64
CA SER A 136 -12.41 0.77 16.19
C SER A 136 -11.26 0.20 15.35
N TRP A 137 -10.03 0.18 15.89
CA TRP A 137 -8.84 -0.34 15.21
C TRP A 137 -8.45 -1.75 15.66
N ASN A 138 -8.86 -2.18 16.85
CA ASN A 138 -8.56 -3.51 17.39
C ASN A 138 -9.44 -4.61 16.79
N THR A 139 -9.34 -4.82 15.49
CA THR A 139 -10.19 -5.77 14.74
C THR A 139 -9.45 -6.37 13.55
N GLY A 140 -9.94 -7.51 13.05
CA GLY A 140 -9.46 -8.12 11.81
C GLY A 140 -9.64 -7.22 10.58
N TYR A 141 -10.63 -6.31 10.60
CA TYR A 141 -10.84 -5.35 9.51
C TYR A 141 -9.64 -4.42 9.30
N THR A 142 -8.91 -4.06 10.36
CA THR A 142 -7.68 -3.27 10.24
C THR A 142 -6.65 -4.00 9.40
N ALA A 143 -6.38 -5.27 9.72
CA ALA A 143 -5.44 -6.08 8.95
C ALA A 143 -5.91 -6.24 7.49
N GLN A 144 -7.20 -6.52 7.27
CA GLN A 144 -7.77 -6.62 5.93
C GLN A 144 -7.55 -5.33 5.12
N GLN A 145 -7.85 -4.16 5.69
CA GLN A 145 -7.67 -2.88 5.00
C GLN A 145 -6.19 -2.56 4.71
N MET A 146 -5.25 -2.98 5.55
CA MET A 146 -3.81 -2.77 5.29
C MET A 146 -3.30 -3.69 4.17
N TRP A 147 -3.72 -4.96 4.18
CA TRP A 147 -3.30 -5.94 3.18
C TRP A 147 -3.96 -5.73 1.82
N LEU A 148 -5.23 -5.33 1.78
CA LEU A 148 -5.94 -5.08 0.52
C LEU A 148 -5.32 -3.92 -0.27
N THR A 149 -4.70 -2.93 0.37
CA THR A 149 -3.96 -1.85 -0.31
C THR A 149 -2.77 -2.38 -1.12
N VAL A 150 -2.13 -3.47 -0.68
CA VAL A 150 -1.05 -4.14 -1.45
C VAL A 150 -1.59 -4.63 -2.79
N LEU A 151 -2.83 -5.12 -2.84
CA LEU A 151 -3.47 -5.60 -4.06
C LEU A 151 -4.09 -4.47 -4.87
N VAL A 152 -4.83 -3.56 -4.22
CA VAL A 152 -5.56 -2.46 -4.85
C VAL A 152 -4.61 -1.36 -5.32
N GLY A 153 -3.91 -0.72 -4.40
CA GLY A 153 -2.92 0.31 -4.73
C GLY A 153 -1.75 -0.24 -5.54
N GLY A 154 -1.21 -1.38 -5.09
CA GLY A 154 -0.12 -2.05 -5.82
C GLY A 154 -0.53 -2.52 -7.22
N GLY A 155 -1.72 -3.11 -7.37
CA GLY A 155 -2.25 -3.56 -8.66
C GLY A 155 -2.47 -2.41 -9.64
N ALA A 156 -3.08 -1.31 -9.18
CA ALA A 156 -3.27 -0.11 -10.00
C ALA A 156 -1.92 0.48 -10.46
N CYS A 157 -0.97 0.66 -9.55
CA CYS A 157 0.36 1.16 -9.91
C CYS A 157 1.14 0.18 -10.80
N ALA A 158 0.98 -1.13 -10.62
CA ALA A 158 1.58 -2.15 -11.49
C ALA A 158 1.02 -2.08 -12.92
N VAL A 159 -0.30 -1.91 -13.08
CA VAL A 159 -0.93 -1.66 -14.40
C VAL A 159 -0.34 -0.43 -15.07
N LEU A 160 -0.18 0.66 -14.31
CA LEU A 160 0.38 1.92 -14.79
C LEU A 160 1.85 1.78 -15.21
N ALA A 161 2.63 0.97 -14.49
CA ALA A 161 4.01 0.63 -14.85
C ALA A 161 4.14 -0.34 -16.05
N GLY A 162 3.02 -0.81 -16.62
CA GLY A 162 3.00 -1.72 -17.76
C GLY A 162 2.89 -3.20 -17.40
N VAL A 163 2.82 -3.55 -16.11
CA VAL A 163 2.56 -4.91 -15.60
C VAL A 163 1.05 -5.16 -15.61
N ARG A 164 0.48 -5.22 -16.82
CA ARG A 164 -0.97 -5.10 -17.02
C ARG A 164 -1.77 -6.29 -16.52
N LYS A 165 -1.42 -7.52 -16.94
CA LYS A 165 -2.24 -8.71 -16.64
C LYS A 165 -2.28 -9.02 -15.14
N VAL A 166 -1.11 -9.20 -14.52
CA VAL A 166 -1.01 -9.52 -13.08
C VAL A 166 -1.51 -8.36 -12.24
N GLY A 167 -1.17 -7.11 -12.59
CA GLY A 167 -1.65 -5.92 -11.89
C GLY A 167 -3.18 -5.79 -11.93
N ALA A 168 -3.81 -6.02 -13.09
CA ALA A 168 -5.26 -5.94 -13.23
C ALA A 168 -5.99 -7.07 -12.49
N ILE A 169 -5.44 -8.30 -12.49
CA ILE A 169 -6.01 -9.41 -11.71
C ILE A 169 -5.95 -9.07 -10.21
N ALA A 170 -4.81 -8.59 -9.71
CA ALA A 170 -4.65 -8.19 -8.32
C ALA A 170 -5.59 -7.04 -7.94
N LEU A 171 -5.69 -6.01 -8.80
CA LEU A 171 -6.61 -4.89 -8.62
C LEU A 171 -8.07 -5.36 -8.56
N LEU A 172 -8.47 -6.24 -9.47
CA LEU A 172 -9.82 -6.79 -9.53
C LEU A 172 -10.16 -7.57 -8.26
N ILE A 173 -9.30 -8.52 -7.87
CA ILE A 173 -9.50 -9.33 -6.66
C ILE A 173 -9.54 -8.43 -5.43
N GLY A 174 -8.55 -7.55 -5.28
CA GLY A 174 -8.47 -6.62 -4.15
C GLY A 174 -9.71 -5.73 -4.05
N ALA A 175 -10.16 -5.15 -5.18
CA ALA A 175 -11.32 -4.27 -5.19
C ALA A 175 -12.62 -5.02 -4.87
N ILE A 176 -12.83 -6.22 -5.43
CA ILE A 176 -14.00 -7.05 -5.12
C ILE A 176 -14.01 -7.43 -3.64
N VAL A 177 -12.89 -7.92 -3.10
CA VAL A 177 -12.80 -8.30 -1.69
C VAL A 177 -13.04 -7.10 -0.78
N SER A 178 -12.48 -5.93 -1.10
CA SER A 178 -12.73 -4.69 -0.36
C SER A 178 -14.21 -4.28 -0.38
N LEU A 179 -14.87 -4.36 -1.54
CA LEU A 179 -16.30 -4.03 -1.68
C LEU A 179 -17.19 -5.01 -0.93
N VAL A 180 -16.89 -6.31 -0.98
CA VAL A 180 -17.64 -7.35 -0.28
C VAL A 180 -17.48 -7.23 1.25
N ALA A 181 -16.29 -6.90 1.73
CA ALA A 181 -16.04 -6.71 3.16
C ALA A 181 -16.63 -5.40 3.72
N LYS A 182 -16.89 -4.41 2.86
CA LYS A 182 -17.25 -3.04 3.26
C LYS A 182 -18.52 -2.96 4.14
N PRO A 183 -19.64 -3.63 3.83
CA PRO A 183 -20.84 -3.55 4.67
C PRO A 183 -20.61 -4.06 6.09
N GLY A 184 -19.88 -5.18 6.23
CA GLY A 184 -19.52 -5.75 7.54
C GLY A 184 -18.63 -4.81 8.35
N TYR A 185 -17.62 -4.22 7.70
CA TYR A 185 -16.75 -3.23 8.33
C TYR A 185 -17.53 -1.98 8.79
N LEU A 186 -18.39 -1.42 7.93
CA LEU A 186 -19.19 -0.25 8.28
C LEU A 186 -20.19 -0.56 9.40
N SER A 187 -20.81 -1.75 9.42
CA SER A 187 -21.67 -2.17 10.52
C SER A 187 -20.91 -2.23 11.84
N PHE A 188 -19.71 -2.83 11.84
CA PHE A 188 -18.84 -2.89 13.01
C PHE A 188 -18.48 -1.48 13.52
N VAL A 189 -17.96 -0.60 12.66
CA VAL A 189 -17.55 0.74 13.08
C VAL A 189 -18.73 1.57 13.59
N ASN A 190 -19.92 1.44 12.99
CA ASN A 190 -21.13 2.10 13.49
C ASN A 190 -21.60 1.58 14.86
N GLN A 191 -21.29 0.33 15.22
CA GLN A 191 -21.60 -0.21 16.54
C GLN A 191 -20.61 0.26 17.60
N VAL A 192 -19.32 0.31 17.27
CA VAL A 192 -18.27 0.66 18.23
C VAL A 192 -18.16 2.19 18.40
N GLU A 193 -18.22 2.96 17.32
CA GLU A 193 -17.98 4.41 17.31
C GLU A 193 -18.95 5.15 16.38
N PRO A 194 -20.27 5.21 16.69
CA PRO A 194 -21.29 5.76 15.79
C PRO A 194 -21.06 7.24 15.44
N ALA A 195 -20.65 8.05 16.41
CA ALA A 195 -20.40 9.47 16.21
C ALA A 195 -19.26 9.73 15.22
N LEU A 196 -18.11 9.08 15.42
CA LEU A 196 -16.96 9.20 14.51
C LEU A 196 -17.25 8.61 13.14
N SER A 197 -17.93 7.46 13.09
CA SER A 197 -18.34 6.79 11.85
C SER A 197 -19.16 7.69 10.94
N SER A 198 -20.17 8.38 11.51
CA SER A 198 -21.07 9.26 10.76
C SER A 198 -20.35 10.40 10.05
N GLN A 199 -19.28 10.93 10.66
CA GLN A 199 -18.45 12.00 10.12
C GLN A 199 -17.59 11.55 8.93
N GLN A 200 -17.35 10.24 8.77
CA GLN A 200 -16.50 9.69 7.71
C GLN A 200 -17.28 9.25 6.46
N THR A 201 -18.61 9.43 6.43
CA THR A 201 -19.49 8.96 5.34
C THR A 201 -19.01 9.40 3.95
N LEU A 202 -18.52 10.63 3.81
CA LEU A 202 -17.97 11.14 2.54
C LEU A 202 -16.77 10.31 2.05
N PHE A 203 -15.80 10.07 2.92
CA PHE A 203 -14.59 9.32 2.58
C PHE A 203 -14.90 7.85 2.26
N TRP A 204 -15.87 7.24 2.95
CA TRP A 204 -16.38 5.92 2.63
C TRP A 204 -17.06 5.87 1.27
N GLY A 205 -17.84 6.89 0.92
CA GLY A 205 -18.45 7.05 -0.40
C GLY A 205 -17.41 7.16 -1.50
N ILE A 206 -16.41 8.04 -1.33
CA ILE A 206 -15.30 8.23 -2.29
C ILE A 206 -14.56 6.91 -2.51
N GLN A 207 -14.17 6.22 -1.43
CA GLN A 207 -13.49 4.92 -1.56
C GLN A 207 -14.35 3.91 -2.34
N THR A 208 -15.62 3.76 -1.97
CA THR A 208 -16.52 2.78 -2.59
C THR A 208 -16.70 3.06 -4.08
N PHE A 209 -16.88 4.32 -4.45
CA PHE A 209 -16.93 4.76 -5.84
C PHE A 209 -15.63 4.44 -6.59
N CYS A 210 -14.48 4.78 -6.01
CA CYS A 210 -13.17 4.50 -6.62
C CYS A 210 -12.92 3.00 -6.78
N LEU A 211 -13.32 2.16 -5.82
CA LEU A 211 -13.21 0.69 -5.92
C LEU A 211 -14.13 0.12 -7.02
N ALA A 212 -15.35 0.62 -7.15
CA ALA A 212 -16.24 0.22 -8.26
C ALA A 212 -15.63 0.59 -9.62
N LEU A 213 -15.05 1.79 -9.74
CA LEU A 213 -14.32 2.20 -10.93
C LEU A 213 -13.07 1.33 -11.16
N ALA A 214 -12.38 0.94 -10.10
CA ALA A 214 -11.21 0.04 -10.16
C ALA A 214 -11.57 -1.30 -10.80
N VAL A 215 -12.71 -1.89 -10.44
CA VAL A 215 -13.23 -3.13 -11.03
C VAL A 215 -13.43 -2.95 -12.54
N LEU A 216 -14.08 -1.85 -12.96
CA LEU A 216 -14.29 -1.55 -14.38
C LEU A 216 -12.97 -1.39 -15.14
N VAL A 217 -12.02 -0.62 -14.58
CA VAL A 217 -10.69 -0.42 -15.17
C VAL A 217 -9.95 -1.74 -15.29
N ALA A 218 -9.97 -2.58 -14.26
CA ALA A 218 -9.32 -3.89 -14.28
C ALA A 218 -9.91 -4.81 -15.36
N VAL A 219 -11.23 -4.87 -15.49
CA VAL A 219 -11.90 -5.65 -16.55
C VAL A 219 -11.52 -5.12 -17.94
N VAL A 220 -11.53 -3.81 -18.14
CA VAL A 220 -11.13 -3.19 -19.41
C VAL A 220 -9.68 -3.53 -19.77
N VAL A 221 -8.76 -3.49 -18.81
CA VAL A 221 -7.34 -3.87 -19.01
C VAL A 221 -7.21 -5.33 -19.44
N LEU A 222 -8.03 -6.22 -18.87
CA LEU A 222 -7.98 -7.64 -19.19
C LEU A 222 -8.53 -7.96 -20.58
N ILE A 223 -9.52 -7.20 -21.05
CA ILE A 223 -10.15 -7.40 -22.36
C ILE A 223 -9.38 -6.68 -23.48
N LYS A 224 -8.91 -5.44 -23.25
CA LYS A 224 -8.29 -4.61 -24.28
C LYS A 224 -6.78 -4.59 -24.19
N HIS A 225 -6.12 -4.95 -25.29
CA HIS A 225 -4.65 -5.06 -25.32
C HIS A 225 -3.90 -3.78 -25.75
N LYS A 226 -4.56 -2.78 -26.37
CA LYS A 226 -3.92 -1.53 -26.88
C LYS A 226 -4.75 -0.26 -26.62
N GLY A 227 -4.09 0.90 -26.54
CA GLY A 227 -4.73 2.22 -26.63
C GLY A 227 -5.36 2.82 -25.36
N LEU A 228 -4.91 2.45 -24.16
CA LEU A 228 -5.58 2.84 -22.90
C LEU A 228 -4.78 3.81 -21.99
N GLY A 229 -3.67 4.38 -22.44
CA GLY A 229 -2.71 5.09 -21.56
C GLY A 229 -3.32 6.12 -20.60
N SER A 230 -4.14 7.05 -21.11
CA SER A 230 -4.80 8.08 -20.30
C SER A 230 -5.85 7.51 -19.34
N VAL A 231 -6.63 6.52 -19.79
CA VAL A 231 -7.64 5.83 -18.96
C VAL A 231 -6.98 5.07 -17.81
N LEU A 232 -5.84 4.42 -18.05
CA LEU A 232 -5.09 3.71 -17.01
C LEU A 232 -4.48 4.68 -16.00
N ALA A 233 -3.96 5.82 -16.48
CA ALA A 233 -3.42 6.85 -15.61
C ALA A 233 -4.51 7.43 -14.68
N LEU A 234 -5.64 7.85 -15.25
CA LEU A 234 -6.78 8.39 -14.50
C LEU A 234 -7.39 7.34 -13.57
N GLY A 235 -7.56 6.10 -14.04
CA GLY A 235 -8.09 5.01 -13.24
C GLY A 235 -7.20 4.69 -12.04
N SER A 236 -5.88 4.58 -12.25
CA SER A 236 -4.95 4.30 -11.16
C SER A 236 -4.85 5.46 -10.17
N ALA A 237 -4.87 6.70 -10.65
CA ALA A 237 -4.94 7.88 -9.78
C ALA A 237 -6.22 7.87 -8.93
N GLY A 238 -7.37 7.55 -9.53
CA GLY A 238 -8.64 7.40 -8.83
C GLY A 238 -8.58 6.31 -7.75
N VAL A 239 -7.96 5.16 -8.03
CA VAL A 239 -7.74 4.10 -7.05
C VAL A 239 -6.90 4.57 -5.87
N VAL A 240 -5.77 5.24 -6.13
CA VAL A 240 -4.92 5.80 -5.06
C VAL A 240 -5.68 6.83 -4.23
N ILE A 241 -6.48 7.70 -4.86
CA ILE A 241 -7.36 8.64 -4.14
C ILE A 241 -8.36 7.91 -3.26
N GLY A 242 -8.96 6.81 -3.74
CA GLY A 242 -9.87 5.97 -2.96
C GLY A 242 -9.19 5.36 -1.74
N GLU A 243 -7.97 4.84 -1.89
CA GLU A 243 -7.18 4.29 -0.79
C GLU A 243 -6.78 5.38 0.23
N LEU A 244 -6.41 6.58 -0.24
CA LEU A 244 -6.14 7.73 0.64
C LEU A 244 -7.40 8.16 1.40
N ALA A 245 -8.56 8.24 0.74
CA ALA A 245 -9.83 8.57 1.39
C ALA A 245 -10.18 7.54 2.48
N SER A 246 -10.06 6.24 2.17
CA SER A 246 -10.23 5.16 3.15
C SER A 246 -9.32 5.31 4.35
N ARG A 247 -8.07 5.69 4.09
CA ARG A 247 -7.04 5.76 5.12
C ARG A 247 -7.24 7.00 6.01
N ILE A 248 -7.67 8.14 5.44
CA ILE A 248 -8.10 9.32 6.22
C ILE A 248 -9.23 8.93 7.18
N ALA A 249 -10.27 8.27 6.65
CA ALA A 249 -11.40 7.85 7.46
C ALA A 249 -10.99 6.87 8.56
N PHE A 250 -10.08 5.94 8.28
CA PHE A 250 -9.52 5.04 9.28
C PHE A 250 -8.80 5.77 10.42
N TYR A 251 -7.90 6.72 10.11
CA TYR A 251 -7.17 7.47 11.14
C TYR A 251 -8.09 8.41 11.95
N ASN A 252 -9.19 8.86 11.38
CA ASN A 252 -10.19 9.65 12.09
C ASN A 252 -11.07 8.84 13.05
N LEU A 253 -11.00 7.50 13.03
CA LEU A 253 -11.69 6.63 14.00
C LEU A 253 -10.93 6.48 15.32
N TRP A 254 -10.07 7.44 15.66
CA TRP A 254 -9.30 7.39 16.89
C TRP A 254 -10.11 7.95 18.08
N SER A 255 -10.37 7.07 19.03
CA SER A 255 -10.92 7.37 20.36
C SER A 255 -10.24 6.43 21.35
N ILE A 256 -10.01 6.90 22.58
CA ILE A 256 -9.59 6.04 23.69
C ILE A 256 -10.87 5.53 24.34
N ALA A 257 -11.07 4.21 24.38
CA ALA A 257 -12.18 3.62 25.11
C ALA A 257 -12.07 4.05 26.60
N MET A 258 -13.08 4.76 27.10
CA MET A 258 -13.20 5.09 28.53
C MET A 258 -13.69 3.90 29.33
#